data_AF-A0A212CMV3-F1
#
_entry.id   AF-A0A212CMV3-F1
#
_cell.length_a   1.000
_cell.length_b   1.000
_cell.length_c   1.000
_cell.angle_alpha   90.00
_cell.angle_beta   90.00
_cell.angle_gamma   90.00
#
_symmetry.space_group_name_H-M   'P 1'
#
loop_
_entity.id
_entity.type
_entity.pdbx_description
1 polymer ?
#
loop_
_entity_poly.entity_id
_entity_poly.type
_entity_poly.pdbx_seq_one_letter_code
_entity_poly.pdbx_strand_id
1 'polypeptide(L)'
;MVVEHPEFLKAGKEPGLQIWRVEKFDLVPVPPNLYGDFFTGDAYVILKTVQLRNGNLQYDLHYWLGNECSQDESGAAAIFTVQLDDHLNGRAVQHREVQGFESATFLGYFKSGLKYK
;
A
#
# COMPACT_ATOMS: atom_id res chain seq x y z
N MET A 1 17.58 -0.86 11.14
CA MET A 1 17.22 -2.19 11.68
C MET A 1 16.37 -2.86 10.60
N VAL A 2 16.71 -4.06 10.13
CA VAL A 2 15.90 -4.74 9.10
C VAL A 2 14.70 -5.38 9.80
N VAL A 3 13.48 -4.96 9.46
CA VAL A 3 12.26 -5.57 9.99
C VAL A 3 12.03 -6.90 9.26
N GLU A 4 12.04 -8.01 9.98
CA GLU A 4 11.72 -9.34 9.44
C GLU A 4 10.21 -9.56 9.47
N HIS A 5 9.53 -9.22 8.37
CA HIS A 5 8.11 -9.49 8.16
C HIS A 5 7.93 -10.33 6.89
N PRO A 6 7.12 -11.42 6.89
CA PRO A 6 6.97 -12.30 5.73
C PRO A 6 6.54 -11.57 4.45
N GLU A 7 5.68 -10.56 4.58
CA GLU A 7 5.24 -9.77 3.43
C GLU A 7 6.30 -8.81 2.91
N PHE A 8 7.25 -8.37 3.76
CA PHE A 8 8.34 -7.50 3.31
C PHE A 8 9.29 -8.25 2.37
N LEU A 9 9.55 -9.54 2.67
CA LEU A 9 10.36 -10.40 1.80
C LEU A 9 9.75 -10.59 0.40
N LYS A 10 8.43 -10.43 0.27
CA LYS A 10 7.69 -10.53 -1.01
C LYS A 10 7.48 -9.18 -1.68
N ALA A 11 7.68 -8.07 -0.98
CA ALA A 11 7.38 -6.74 -1.48
C ALA A 11 8.35 -6.33 -2.59
N GLY A 12 7.80 -5.80 -3.68
CA GLY A 12 8.56 -5.14 -4.73
C GLY A 12 9.54 -6.02 -5.50
N LYS A 13 9.32 -7.36 -5.51
CA LYS A 13 10.17 -8.32 -6.21
C LYS A 13 9.95 -8.33 -7.72
N GLU A 14 8.75 -8.01 -8.17
CA GLU A 14 8.37 -7.95 -9.58
C GLU A 14 7.44 -6.76 -9.86
N PRO A 15 7.38 -6.27 -11.12
CA PRO A 15 6.45 -5.22 -11.50
C PRO A 15 5.00 -5.64 -11.28
N GLY A 16 4.22 -4.79 -10.62
CA GLY A 16 2.86 -5.14 -10.24
C GLY A 16 2.27 -4.21 -9.19
N LEU A 17 1.08 -4.59 -8.72
CA LEU A 17 0.38 -3.93 -7.62
C LEU A 17 0.27 -4.93 -6.47
N GLN A 18 0.69 -4.54 -5.28
CA GLN A 18 0.53 -5.31 -4.06
C GLN A 18 -0.28 -4.47 -3.07
N ILE A 19 -1.28 -5.09 -2.44
CA ILE A 19 -2.17 -4.41 -1.49
C ILE A 19 -2.23 -5.23 -0.21
N TRP A 20 -2.03 -4.56 0.90
CA TRP A 20 -2.20 -5.11 2.23
C TRP A 20 -3.21 -4.27 3.01
N ARG A 21 -3.93 -4.94 3.90
CA ARG A 21 -4.81 -4.33 4.87
C ARG A 21 -4.16 -4.42 6.25
N VAL A 22 -4.32 -3.38 7.05
CA VAL A 22 -3.95 -3.45 8.46
C VAL A 22 -5.01 -4.24 9.21
N GLU A 23 -4.61 -5.31 9.87
CA GLU A 23 -5.51 -6.11 10.71
C GLU A 23 -4.83 -6.34 12.06
N LYS A 24 -5.34 -5.73 13.13
CA LYS A 24 -4.85 -5.93 14.52
C LYS A 24 -3.33 -5.81 14.65
N PHE A 25 -2.78 -4.70 14.16
CA PHE A 25 -1.33 -4.39 14.14
C PHE A 25 -0.47 -5.28 13.23
N ASP A 26 -1.08 -6.05 12.33
CA ASP A 26 -0.37 -6.85 11.34
C ASP A 26 -0.67 -6.38 9.90
N LEU A 27 0.23 -6.69 8.97
CA LEU A 27 0.11 -6.31 7.55
C LEU A 27 -0.33 -7.52 6.72
N VAL A 28 -1.63 -7.64 6.48
CA VAL A 28 -2.25 -8.83 5.88
C VAL A 28 -2.49 -8.62 4.38
N PRO A 29 -2.04 -9.53 3.49
CA PRO A 29 -2.23 -9.37 2.05
C PRO A 29 -3.71 -9.48 1.66
N VAL A 30 -4.18 -8.54 0.85
CA VAL A 30 -5.54 -8.57 0.29
C VAL A 30 -5.59 -9.60 -0.85
N PRO A 31 -6.62 -10.46 -0.92
CA PRO A 31 -6.82 -11.34 -2.06
C PRO A 31 -6.88 -10.55 -3.39
N PRO A 32 -6.15 -10.95 -4.45
CA PRO A 32 -6.11 -10.20 -5.71
C PRO A 32 -7.47 -9.96 -6.37
N ASN A 33 -8.45 -10.86 -6.15
CA ASN A 33 -9.81 -10.72 -6.65
C ASN A 33 -10.63 -9.62 -5.95
N LEU A 34 -10.13 -9.07 -4.84
CA LEU A 34 -10.74 -7.97 -4.09
C LEU A 34 -10.01 -6.63 -4.31
N TYR A 35 -9.00 -6.58 -5.18
CA TYR A 35 -8.29 -5.34 -5.46
C TYR A 35 -9.22 -4.29 -6.06
N GLY A 36 -9.28 -3.13 -5.41
CA GLY A 36 -10.16 -2.02 -5.78
C GLY A 36 -11.41 -1.91 -4.92
N ASP A 37 -11.73 -2.92 -4.10
CA ASP A 37 -12.77 -2.83 -3.09
C ASP A 37 -12.12 -2.52 -1.72
N PHE A 38 -12.34 -1.30 -1.21
CA PHE A 38 -11.75 -0.82 0.05
C PHE A 38 -12.83 -0.62 1.11
N PHE A 39 -12.69 -1.30 2.25
CA PHE A 39 -13.55 -1.07 3.41
C PHE A 39 -13.26 0.30 4.01
N THR A 40 -14.31 1.11 4.20
CA THR A 40 -14.17 2.49 4.70
C THR A 40 -13.82 2.55 6.18
N GLY A 41 -14.05 1.45 6.90
CA GLY A 41 -13.66 1.26 8.30
C GLY A 41 -12.24 0.76 8.52
N ASP A 42 -11.42 0.59 7.47
CA ASP A 42 -10.08 -0.02 7.58
C ASP A 42 -8.99 0.89 6.96
N ALA A 43 -7.71 0.58 7.23
CA ALA A 43 -6.56 1.21 6.60
C ALA A 43 -5.73 0.21 5.77
N TYR A 44 -5.12 0.71 4.69
CA TYR A 44 -4.42 -0.13 3.70
C TYR A 44 -3.05 0.45 3.36
N VAL A 45 -2.13 -0.44 2.96
CA VAL A 45 -0.84 -0.09 2.35
C VAL A 45 -0.79 -0.70 0.95
N ILE A 46 -0.41 0.10 -0.04
CA ILE A 46 -0.38 -0.26 -1.45
C ILE A 46 1.02 0.02 -1.97
N LEU A 47 1.65 -0.99 -2.56
CA LEU A 47 2.92 -0.84 -3.28
C LEU A 47 2.69 -1.01 -4.77
N LYS A 48 2.98 0.05 -5.53
CA LYS A 48 3.08 -0.02 -6.99
C LYS A 48 4.56 -0.17 -7.37
N THR A 49 4.87 -1.27 -8.05
CA THR A 49 6.21 -1.55 -8.58
C THR A 49 6.20 -1.43 -10.10
N VAL A 50 7.12 -0.66 -10.66
CA VAL A 50 7.23 -0.42 -12.11
C VAL A 50 8.64 -0.73 -12.60
N GLN A 51 8.75 -1.49 -13.69
CA GLN A 51 10.03 -1.72 -14.37
C GLN A 51 10.44 -0.47 -15.13
N LEU A 52 11.60 0.09 -14.79
CA LEU A 52 12.23 1.17 -15.53
C LEU A 52 13.06 0.62 -16.70
N ARG A 53 13.26 1.48 -17.71
CA ARG A 53 14.06 1.15 -18.92
C ARG A 53 15.51 0.81 -18.62
N ASN A 54 16.05 1.29 -17.49
CA ASN A 54 17.42 1.04 -17.04
C ASN A 54 17.57 -0.30 -16.30
N GLY A 55 16.53 -1.13 -16.23
CA GLY A 55 16.54 -2.40 -15.52
C GLY A 55 16.19 -2.32 -14.03
N ASN A 56 16.15 -1.11 -13.45
CA ASN A 56 15.75 -0.93 -12.04
C ASN A 56 14.23 -0.94 -11.86
N LEU A 57 13.81 -1.17 -10.61
CA LEU A 57 12.42 -1.04 -10.20
C LEU A 57 12.20 0.33 -9.54
N GLN A 58 11.10 0.99 -9.93
CA GLN A 58 10.55 2.17 -9.25
C GLN A 58 9.45 1.70 -8.29
N TYR A 59 9.37 2.35 -7.13
CA TYR A 59 8.39 2.05 -6.09
C TYR A 59 7.61 3.30 -5.70
N ASP A 60 6.29 3.18 -5.68
CA ASP A 60 5.37 4.16 -5.14
C ASP A 60 4.55 3.46 -4.04
N LEU A 61 4.68 3.95 -2.81
CA LEU A 61 3.95 3.46 -1.64
C LEU A 61 2.82 4.42 -1.31
N HIS A 62 1.61 3.90 -1.25
CA HIS A 62 0.42 4.64 -0.85
C HIS A 62 -0.14 4.01 0.42
N TYR A 63 -0.39 4.79 1.46
CA TYR A 63 -1.25 4.35 2.55
C TYR A 63 -2.60 5.03 2.44
N TRP A 64 -3.63 4.22 2.28
CA TRP A 64 -5.00 4.66 2.13
C TRP A 64 -5.73 4.56 3.47
N LEU A 65 -6.40 5.65 3.84
CA LEU A 65 -7.10 5.77 5.11
C LEU A 65 -8.61 5.89 4.86
N GLY A 66 -9.34 4.88 5.32
CA GLY A 66 -10.80 4.89 5.33
C GLY A 66 -11.33 5.97 6.26
N ASN A 67 -12.50 6.50 5.94
CA ASN A 67 -13.10 7.58 6.73
C ASN A 67 -13.50 7.15 8.15
N GLU A 68 -13.78 5.86 8.35
CA GLU A 68 -14.14 5.27 9.65
C GLU A 68 -13.03 4.40 10.26
N CYS A 69 -11.82 4.38 9.67
CA CYS A 69 -10.71 3.59 10.21
C CYS A 69 -10.29 4.07 11.60
N SER A 70 -9.80 3.14 12.41
CA SER A 70 -9.40 3.45 13.77
C SER A 70 -8.06 4.19 13.82
N GLN A 71 -7.75 4.80 14.97
CA GLN A 71 -6.47 5.49 15.16
C GLN A 71 -5.29 4.52 15.08
N ASP A 72 -5.44 3.31 15.61
CA ASP A 72 -4.41 2.29 15.56
C ASP A 72 -4.16 1.80 14.13
N GLU A 73 -5.20 1.62 13.32
CA GLU A 73 -5.07 1.21 11.92
C GLU A 73 -4.37 2.27 11.07
N SER A 74 -4.82 3.52 11.17
CA SER A 74 -4.23 4.64 10.43
C SER A 74 -2.77 4.90 10.84
N GLY A 75 -2.47 4.80 12.13
CA GLY A 75 -1.10 4.89 12.65
C GLY A 75 -0.22 3.74 12.18
N ALA A 76 -0.74 2.50 12.22
CA ALA A 76 -0.02 1.33 11.75
C ALA A 76 0.25 1.39 10.24
N ALA A 77 -0.71 1.82 9.41
CA ALA A 77 -0.51 1.99 7.97
C ALA A 77 0.62 2.98 7.66
N ALA A 78 0.70 4.09 8.40
CA ALA A 78 1.79 5.06 8.27
C ALA A 78 3.15 4.46 8.68
N ILE A 79 3.20 3.73 9.81
CA ILE A 79 4.43 3.08 10.28
C ILE A 79 4.90 2.00 9.30
N PHE A 80 3.99 1.14 8.83
CA PHE A 80 4.32 0.10 7.85
C PHE A 80 4.82 0.69 6.54
N THR A 81 4.27 1.82 6.09
CA THR A 81 4.76 2.53 4.90
C THR A 81 6.23 2.95 5.08
N VAL A 82 6.59 3.53 6.23
CA VAL A 82 7.98 3.92 6.52
C VAL A 82 8.90 2.71 6.59
N GLN A 83 8.49 1.66 7.30
CA GLN A 83 9.29 0.44 7.44
C GLN A 83 9.49 -0.27 6.09
N LEU A 84 8.47 -0.26 5.22
CA LEU A 84 8.55 -0.88 3.90
C LEU A 84 9.43 -0.07 2.95
N ASP A 85 9.41 1.26 3.04
CA ASP A 85 10.36 2.12 2.33
C ASP A 85 11.82 1.87 2.79
N ASP A 86 12.06 1.81 4.10
CA ASP A 86 13.37 1.44 4.66
C ASP A 86 13.84 0.07 4.13
N HIS A 87 12.93 -0.92 4.07
CA HIS A 87 13.22 -2.24 3.50
C HIS A 87 13.59 -2.18 2.01
N LEU A 88 12.98 -1.25 1.25
CA LEU A 88 13.27 -0.99 -0.16
C LEU A 88 14.45 -0.02 -0.36
N ASN A 89 15.25 0.22 0.69
CA ASN A 89 16.42 1.08 0.74
C ASN A 89 16.11 2.58 0.57
N GLY A 90 14.95 3.04 1.05
CA GLY A 90 14.54 4.44 0.95
C GLY A 90 14.24 4.90 -0.48
N ARG A 91 13.93 3.95 -1.38
CA ARG A 91 13.71 4.23 -2.81
C ARG A 91 12.26 4.47 -3.15
N ALA A 92 11.33 4.22 -2.24
CA ALA A 92 9.92 4.40 -2.50
C ALA A 92 9.50 5.85 -2.26
N VAL A 93 8.63 6.37 -3.12
CA VAL A 93 7.93 7.64 -2.83
C VAL A 93 6.70 7.31 -1.99
N GLN A 94 6.55 7.97 -0.84
CA GLN A 94 5.43 7.75 0.08
C GLN A 94 4.30 8.75 -0.19
N HIS A 95 3.08 8.23 -0.29
CA HIS A 95 1.87 8.99 -0.61
C HIS A 95 0.79 8.71 0.44
N ARG A 96 0.18 9.76 0.97
CA ARG A 96 -0.98 9.65 1.85
C ARG A 96 -2.24 9.78 1.02
N GLU A 97 -3.07 8.74 1.02
CA GLU A 97 -4.34 8.73 0.32
C GLU A 97 -5.48 8.72 1.35
N VAL A 98 -6.42 9.66 1.23
CA VAL A 98 -7.60 9.73 2.11
C VAL A 98 -8.83 9.41 1.27
N GLN A 99 -9.75 8.63 1.82
CA GLN A 99 -11.03 8.34 1.19
C GLN A 99 -11.70 9.61 0.64
N GLY A 100 -12.00 9.62 -0.67
CA GLY A 100 -12.65 10.73 -1.38
C GLY A 100 -11.71 11.85 -1.83
N PHE A 101 -10.42 11.79 -1.47
CA PHE A 101 -9.39 12.77 -1.81
C PHE A 101 -8.13 12.11 -2.37
N GLU A 102 -8.29 10.92 -2.95
CA GLU A 102 -7.16 10.16 -3.50
C GLU A 102 -6.54 10.88 -4.72
N SER A 103 -5.23 10.71 -4.85
CA SER A 103 -4.49 11.21 -6.00
C SER A 103 -4.95 10.55 -7.30
N ALA A 104 -4.87 11.29 -8.41
CA ALA A 104 -5.19 10.75 -9.73
C ALA A 104 -4.32 9.53 -10.08
N THR A 105 -3.07 9.51 -9.61
CA THR A 105 -2.14 8.39 -9.77
C THR A 105 -2.68 7.13 -9.09
N PHE A 106 -3.09 7.23 -7.82
CA PHE A 106 -3.63 6.11 -7.06
C PHE A 106 -4.92 5.57 -7.67
N LEU A 107 -5.87 6.46 -8.01
CA LEU A 107 -7.11 6.10 -8.68
C LEU A 107 -6.85 5.38 -10.02
N GLY A 108 -5.82 5.80 -10.75
CA GLY A 108 -5.41 5.21 -12.03
C GLY A 108 -4.91 3.76 -11.93
N TYR A 109 -4.62 3.23 -10.74
CA TYR A 109 -4.23 1.83 -10.57
C TYR A 109 -5.41 0.86 -10.77
N PHE A 110 -6.64 1.31 -10.51
CA PHE A 110 -7.84 0.46 -10.50
C PHE A 110 -8.66 0.68 -11.78
N LYS A 111 -8.40 -0.14 -12.81
CA LYS A 111 -9.01 0.00 -14.15
C LYS A 111 -10.56 -0.03 -14.14
N SER A 112 -11.14 -0.76 -13.19
CA SER A 112 -12.61 -0.86 -13.04
C SER A 112 -13.17 0.17 -12.06
N GLY A 113 -12.37 1.16 -11.67
CA GLY A 113 -12.64 2.10 -10.60
C GLY A 113 -12.37 1.51 -9.22
N LEU A 114 -11.99 2.40 -8.29
CA LEU A 114 -11.97 2.12 -6.86
C LEU A 114 -13.41 2.18 -6.31
N LYS A 115 -13.74 1.29 -5.38
CA LYS A 115 -15.06 1.20 -4.75
C LYS A 115 -14.90 1.18 -3.23
N TYR A 116 -15.78 1.91 -2.56
CA TYR A 116 -15.89 1.90 -1.10
C TYR A 116 -16.89 0.83 -0.66
N LYS A 117 -16.56 0.12 0.41
CA LYS A 117 -17.35 -0.96 1.01
C LYS A 117 -17.65 -0.70 2.48
#